data_AF-A0A7K0X153-F1
#
_entry.id   AF-A0A7K0X153-F1
#
_cell.length_a   1.000
_cell.length_b   1.000
_cell.length_c   1.000
_cell.angle_alpha   90.00
_cell.angle_beta   90.00
_cell.angle_gamma   90.00
#
_symmetry.space_group_name_H-M   'P 1'
#
loop_
_entity.id
_entity.type
_entity.pdbx_description
1 polymer ?
#
loop_
_entity_poly.entity_id
_entity_poly.type
_entity_poly.pdbx_seq_one_letter_code
_entity_poly.pdbx_strand_id
1 'polypeptide(L)' 'MSEESTPLLRVVSPDATPEEVAALVAVLSALGGGEPEAPRPRSQWAAPHRAVRRTLPHGRGAWRASGLPH' A
#
# COMPACT_ATOMS: atom_id res chain seq x y z
N MET A 1 15.82 15.37 -17.15
CA MET A 1 14.61 16.11 -17.54
C MET A 1 13.74 16.16 -16.31
N SER A 2 13.67 17.32 -15.66
CA SER A 2 12.85 17.48 -14.45
C SER A 2 11.40 17.52 -14.88
N GLU A 3 10.58 16.60 -14.38
CA GLU A 3 9.14 16.67 -14.55
C GLU A 3 8.64 17.86 -13.71
N GLU A 4 8.27 18.95 -14.37
CA GLU A 4 7.59 20.08 -13.74
C GLU A 4 6.19 19.62 -13.35
N SER A 5 6.05 19.18 -12.10
CA SER A 5 4.76 18.74 -11.54
C SER A 5 3.82 19.92 -11.44
N THR A 6 2.74 19.88 -12.22
CA THR A 6 1.64 20.85 -12.09
C THR A 6 0.99 20.74 -10.71
N PRO A 7 0.78 21.84 -9.99
CA PRO A 7 0.22 21.81 -8.65
C PRO A 7 -1.24 21.32 -8.66
N LEU A 8 -1.59 20.43 -7.74
CA LEU A 8 -2.95 19.89 -7.59
C LEU A 8 -3.97 20.93 -7.14
N LEU A 9 -3.52 21.98 -6.45
CA LEU A 9 -4.34 23.07 -5.95
C LEU A 9 -3.66 24.41 -6.27
N ARG A 10 -4.45 25.40 -6.69
CA ARG A 10 -3.98 26.77 -6.95
C ARG A 10 -4.73 27.76 -6.08
N VAL A 11 -4.00 28.53 -5.29
CA VAL A 11 -4.54 29.63 -4.50
C VAL A 11 -4.79 30.81 -5.43
N VAL A 12 -6.05 31.25 -5.51
CA VAL A 12 -6.49 32.38 -6.35
C VAL A 12 -6.70 33.68 -5.57
N SER A 13 -7.00 33.57 -4.27
CA SER A 13 -7.11 34.71 -3.36
C SER A 13 -6.18 34.48 -2.15
N PRO A 14 -5.22 35.37 -1.88
CA PRO A 14 -4.31 35.22 -0.75
C PRO A 14 -4.93 35.61 0.60
N ASP A 15 -6.04 36.37 0.60
CA ASP A 15 -6.63 36.97 1.80
C ASP A 15 -7.79 36.14 2.40
N ALA A 16 -7.81 34.82 2.15
CA ALA A 16 -8.82 33.95 2.72
C ALA A 16 -8.75 33.98 4.26
N THR A 17 -9.90 34.12 4.92
CA THR A 17 -9.92 34.15 6.39
C THR A 17 -9.62 32.76 6.97
N PRO A 18 -9.17 32.67 8.24
CA PRO A 18 -8.95 31.38 8.90
C PRO A 18 -10.20 30.47 8.87
N GLU A 19 -11.39 31.05 9.00
CA GLU A 19 -12.66 30.33 8.96
C GLU A 19 -12.96 29.75 7.58
N GLU A 20 -12.66 30.50 6.51
CA GLU A 20 -12.84 30.03 5.13
C GLU A 20 -11.90 28.88 4.81
N VAL A 21 -10.63 28.98 5.23
CA VAL A 21 -9.66 27.88 5.11
C VAL A 21 -10.13 26.66 5.88
N ALA A 22 -10.64 26.84 7.11
CA ALA A 22 -11.16 25.75 7.92
C ALA A 22 -12.37 25.07 7.26
N ALA A 23 -13.29 25.83 6.66
CA ALA A 23 -14.44 25.28 5.94
C ALA A 23 -14.00 24.41 4.75
N LEU A 24 -13.02 24.86 3.97
CA LEU A 24 -12.46 24.08 2.84
C LEU A 24 -11.80 22.79 3.32
N VAL A 25 -10.98 22.86 4.38
CA VAL A 25 -10.34 21.67 4.97
C VAL A 25 -11.39 20.69 5.49
N ALA A 26 -12.43 21.18 6.17
CA ALA A 26 -13.51 20.34 6.68
C ALA A 26 -14.26 19.61 5.56
N VAL A 27 -14.60 20.31 4.48
CA VAL A 27 -15.28 19.71 3.31
C VAL A 27 -14.38 18.67 2.64
N LEU A 28 -13.13 19.00 2.35
CA LEU A 28 -12.20 18.07 1.71
C LEU A 28 -11.92 16.84 2.59
N SER A 29 -11.86 17.01 3.92
CA SER A 29 -11.70 15.90 4.86
C SER A 29 -12.94 15.02 4.93
N ALA A 30 -14.14 15.60 4.82
CA ALA A 30 -15.40 14.86 4.80
C ALA A 30 -15.64 14.11 3.48
N LEU A 31 -15.17 14.67 2.36
CA LEU A 31 -15.14 13.99 1.06
C LEU A 31 -14.04 12.92 1.00
N GLY A 32 -13.04 13.03 1.87
CA GLY A 32 -11.93 12.11 1.99
C GLY A 32 -12.28 10.86 2.79
N GLY A 33 -12.11 9.70 2.15
CA GLY A 33 -12.01 8.39 2.77
C GLY A 33 -11.19 7.54 1.82
N GLY A 34 -9.95 7.25 2.18
CA GLY A 34 -9.13 6.33 1.39
C GLY A 34 -9.85 4.98 1.33
N GLU A 35 -9.83 4.35 0.15
CA GLU A 35 -10.20 2.94 0.02
C GLU A 35 -9.52 2.17 1.16
N PRO A 36 -10.21 1.28 1.89
CA PRO A 36 -9.58 0.53 2.96
C PRO A 36 -8.30 -0.09 2.42
N GLU A 37 -7.17 0.21 3.09
CA GLU A 37 -5.87 -0.31 2.70
C GLU A 37 -5.99 -1.82 2.51
N ALA A 38 -5.66 -2.28 1.29
CA ALA A 38 -5.75 -3.69 0.98
C ALA A 38 -4.94 -4.47 2.03
N PRO A 39 -5.45 -5.59 2.55
CA PRO A 39 -4.74 -6.34 3.56
C PRO A 39 -3.34 -6.70 3.04
N ARG A 40 -2.32 -6.33 3.81
CA ARG A 40 -0.93 -6.58 3.44
C ARG A 40 -0.77 -8.08 3.15
N PRO A 41 -0.15 -8.49 2.03
CA PRO A 41 0.09 -9.89 1.75
C PRO A 41 0.91 -10.51 2.89
N ARG A 42 0.50 -11.71 3.33
CA ARG A 42 1.22 -12.42 4.39
C ARG A 42 2.63 -12.75 3.91
N SER A 43 3.63 -12.47 4.74
CA SER A 43 5.01 -12.84 4.45
C SER A 43 5.15 -14.36 4.46
N GLN A 44 5.45 -14.94 3.30
CA GLN A 44 5.78 -16.36 3.20
C GLN A 44 7.09 -16.72 3.90
N TRP A 45 8.00 -15.75 4.08
CA TRP A 45 9.23 -15.93 4.86
C TRP A 45 8.98 -16.10 6.36
N ALA A 46 7.91 -15.50 6.89
CA ALA A 46 7.52 -15.59 8.29
C ALA A 46 6.44 -16.65 8.56
N ALA A 47 6.11 -17.50 7.58
CA ALA A 47 5.02 -18.45 7.72
C ALA A 47 5.36 -19.57 8.73
N PRO A 48 4.51 -19.84 9.75
CA PRO A 48 4.83 -20.81 10.81
C PRO A 48 5.14 -22.22 10.31
N HIS A 49 4.52 -22.65 9.21
CA HIS A 49 4.78 -23.96 8.60
C HIS A 49 6.22 -24.12 8.08
N ARG A 50 6.97 -23.02 7.92
CA ARG A 50 8.40 -23.03 7.58
C ARG A 50 9.32 -23.09 8.80
N ALA A 51 8.80 -22.85 10.01
CA ALA A 51 9.57 -23.00 11.25
C ALA A 51 9.76 -24.48 11.63
N VAL A 52 8.99 -25.38 11.02
CA VAL A 52 9.09 -26.83 11.22
C VAL A 52 9.64 -27.50 9.96
N ARG A 53 10.42 -28.58 10.12
CA ARG A 53 10.86 -29.38 8.97
C ARG A 53 9.67 -30.08 8.34
N ARG A 54 9.52 -29.97 7.02
CA ARG A 54 8.62 -30.80 6.21
C ARG A 54 9.40 -31.89 5.48
N THR A 55 8.75 -33.04 5.32
CA THR A 55 9.23 -34.08 4.41
C THR A 55 9.17 -33.55 2.98
N LEU A 56 10.31 -33.60 2.29
CA LEU A 56 10.37 -33.29 0.87
C LEU A 56 9.96 -34.53 0.06
N PRO A 57 9.15 -34.36 -1.01
CA PRO A 57 8.87 -35.46 -1.92
C PRO A 57 10.16 -35.96 -2.57
N HIS A 58 10.21 -37.24 -2.89
CA HIS A 58 11.28 -37.85 -3.68
C HIS A 58 10.77 -38.13 -5.10
N GLY A 59 11.70 -38.31 -6.05
CA GLY A 59 11.38 -38.66 -7.43
C GLY A 59 11.70 -37.58 -8.46
N ARG A 60 11.35 -37.84 -9.72
CA ARG A 60 11.66 -36.97 -10.86
C ARG A 60 11.02 -35.60 -10.65
N GLY A 61 11.82 -34.53 -10.69
CA GLY A 61 11.37 -33.16 -10.51
C GLY A 61 11.21 -32.71 -9.05
N ALA A 62 11.33 -33.61 -8.07
CA ALA A 62 11.09 -33.27 -6.67
C ALA A 62 12.12 -32.27 -6.10
N TRP A 63 13.37 -32.33 -6.56
CA TRP A 63 14.39 -31.33 -6.21
C TRP A 63 13.99 -29.92 -6.67
N ARG A 64 13.45 -29.78 -7.89
CA ARG A 64 12.99 -28.48 -8.42
C ARG A 64 11.74 -27.98 -7.69
N ALA A 65 10.84 -28.88 -7.31
CA ALA A 65 9.62 -28.55 -6.58
C ALA A 65 9.89 -28.08 -5.13
N SER A 66 11.04 -28.44 -4.55
CA SER A 66 11.39 -28.04 -3.17
C SER A 66 11.55 -26.53 -2.95
N GLY A 67 11.88 -25.78 -4.01
CA GLY A 67 12.12 -24.34 -3.95
C GLY A 67 10.93 -23.48 -4.40
N LEU A 68 9.83 -24.09 -4.85
CA LEU A 68 8.66 -23.34 -5.30
C LEU A 68 7.82 -22.89 -4.09
N PRO A 69 7.21 -21.69 -4.12
CA PRO A 69 6.20 -21.32 -3.14
C PRO A 69 5.08 -22.37 -3.10
N HIS A 70 4.72 -22.84 -1.91
CA HIS A 70 3.56 -23.70 -1.67
C HIS A 70 2.36 -22.86 -1.27
#